data_AF-A0A1M7A3L3-F1
#
_entry.id   AF-A0A1M7A3L3-F1
#
_cell.length_a   1.000
_cell.length_b   1.000
_cell.length_c   1.000
_cell.angle_alpha   90.00
_cell.angle_beta   90.00
_cell.angle_gamma   90.00
#
_symmetry.space_group_name_H-M   'P 1'
#
loop_
_entity.id
_entity.type
_entity.pdbx_description
1 polymer ?
#
loop_
_entity_poly.entity_id
_entity_poly.type
_entity_poly.pdbx_seq_one_letter_code
_entity_poly.pdbx_strand_id
1 'polypeptide(L)' 'MPFGKYQGTILADLPVSYLEWFNRKGMPPGKLGMQLATVYEIKLNGLMELLIPIRASLR' A
#
# COMPACT_ATOMS: atom_id res chain seq x y z
N MET A 1 7.27 -1.90 -3.40
CA MET A 1 7.48 -0.46 -3.62
C MET A 1 8.72 -0.31 -4.49
N PRO A 2 8.62 0.32 -5.67
CA PRO A 2 9.73 0.31 -6.64
C PRO A 2 10.79 1.40 -6.44
N PHE A 3 10.55 2.41 -5.60
CA PHE A 3 11.47 3.53 -5.40
C PHE A 3 11.29 4.19 -4.02
N GLY A 4 12.17 5.16 -3.70
CA GLY A 4 12.09 5.99 -2.51
C GLY A 4 12.58 5.30 -1.23
N LYS A 5 12.28 5.90 -0.07
CA LYS A 5 12.76 5.44 1.25
C LYS A 5 12.43 3.97 1.55
N TYR A 6 11.29 3.47 1.04
CA TYR A 6 10.81 2.10 1.27
C TYR A 6 10.97 1.21 0.03
N GLN A 7 11.92 1.50 -0.86
CA GLN A 7 12.21 0.65 -2.01
C GLN A 7 12.42 -0.81 -1.60
N GLY A 8 11.86 -1.75 -2.38
CA GLY A 8 11.89 -3.18 -2.07
C GLY A 8 10.84 -3.66 -1.06
N THR A 9 10.16 -2.74 -0.36
CA THR A 9 9.14 -3.11 0.64
C THR A 9 7.83 -3.52 -0.04
N ILE A 10 7.18 -4.58 0.44
CA ILE A 10 5.82 -4.97 0.00
C ILE A 10 4.84 -3.83 0.31
N LEU A 11 3.92 -3.51 -0.61
CA LEU A 11 3.04 -2.34 -0.46
C LEU A 11 2.21 -2.38 0.83
N ALA A 12 1.68 -3.56 1.17
CA ALA A 12 0.90 -3.78 2.38
C ALA A 12 1.71 -3.59 3.69
N ASP A 13 3.04 -3.63 3.63
CA ASP A 13 3.92 -3.38 4.79
C ASP A 13 4.41 -1.93 4.87
N LEU A 14 4.02 -1.06 3.93
CA LEU A 14 4.34 0.37 3.98
C LEU A 14 3.68 1.05 5.19
N PRO A 15 4.39 1.94 5.91
CA PRO A 15 3.78 2.71 7.00
C PRO A 15 2.62 3.59 6.51
N VAL A 16 1.55 3.71 7.31
CA VAL A 16 0.38 4.52 6.93
C VAL A 16 0.75 5.98 6.65
N SER A 17 1.70 6.53 7.41
CA SER A 17 2.21 7.89 7.22
C SER A 17 2.88 8.11 5.85
N TYR A 18 3.46 7.07 5.26
CA TYR A 18 4.03 7.15 3.91
C TYR A 18 2.95 7.16 2.83
N LEU A 19 1.86 6.42 3.06
CA LEU A 19 0.68 6.41 2.19
C LEU A 19 -0.10 7.72 2.29
N GLU A 20 -0.23 8.29 3.49
CA GLU A 20 -0.82 9.63 3.71
C GLU A 20 -0.05 10.71 2.95
N TRP A 21 1.28 10.64 2.93
CA TRP A 21 2.11 11.57 2.16
C TRP A 21 1.77 11.51 0.66
N PHE A 22 1.64 10.30 0.09
CA PHE A 22 1.19 10.14 -1.29
C PHE A 22 -0.26 10.60 -1.49
N ASN A 23 -1.16 10.35 -0.54
CA ASN A 23 -2.54 10.81 -0.63
C ASN A 23 -2.63 12.35 -0.69
N ARG A 24 -1.75 13.05 0.03
CA ARG A 24 -1.66 14.53 0.00
C ARG A 24 -0.95 15.08 -1.24
N LYS A 25 0.07 14.38 -1.75
CA LYS A 25 0.90 14.84 -2.89
C LYS A 25 0.37 14.39 -4.25
N GLY A 26 -0.46 13.36 -4.27
CA GLY A 26 -0.90 12.65 -5.47
C GLY A 26 -0.25 11.27 -5.57
N MET A 27 -1.09 10.26 -5.84
CA MET A 27 -0.62 8.90 -6.11
C MET A 27 0.05 8.84 -7.49
N PRO A 28 1.09 8.00 -7.68
CA PRO A 28 1.70 7.81 -8.99
C PRO A 28 0.66 7.24 -9.98
N PRO A 29 0.69 7.61 -11.27
CA PRO A 29 -0.30 7.14 -12.22
C PRO A 29 -0.22 5.62 -12.44
N GLY A 30 -1.32 5.05 -12.91
CA GLY A 30 -1.42 3.64 -13.31
C GLY A 30 -1.57 2.69 -12.12
N LYS A 31 -1.15 1.43 -12.35
CA LYS A 31 -1.41 0.32 -11.42
C LYS A 31 -0.82 0.54 -10.03
N LEU A 32 0.37 1.14 -9.95
CA LEU A 32 1.06 1.36 -8.69
C LEU A 32 0.27 2.32 -7.78
N GLY A 33 -0.19 3.46 -8.29
CA GLY A 33 -0.96 4.40 -7.47
C GLY A 33 -2.30 3.86 -7.06
N MET A 34 -2.97 3.11 -7.95
CA MET A 34 -4.20 2.39 -7.60
C MET A 34 -3.95 1.46 -6.40
N GLN A 35 -2.89 0.64 -6.45
CA GLN A 35 -2.54 -0.27 -5.37
C GLN A 35 -2.18 0.47 -4.08
N LEU A 36 -1.42 1.58 -4.16
CA LEU A 36 -1.09 2.39 -2.99
C LEU A 36 -2.34 3.00 -2.35
N ALA A 37 -3.27 3.52 -3.15
CA ALA A 37 -4.54 4.04 -2.67
C ALA A 37 -5.38 2.93 -2.03
N THR A 38 -5.48 1.76 -2.66
CA THR A 38 -6.21 0.62 -2.07
C THR A 38 -5.60 0.20 -0.72
N VAL A 39 -4.28 0.07 -0.62
CA VAL A 39 -3.62 -0.28 0.65
C VAL A 39 -3.84 0.81 1.70
N TYR A 40 -3.85 2.08 1.30
CA TYR A 40 -4.13 3.19 2.20
C TYR A 40 -5.54 3.10 2.79
N GLU A 41 -6.57 2.92 1.95
CA GLU A 41 -7.95 2.75 2.39
C GLU A 41 -8.12 1.53 3.32
N ILE A 42 -7.49 0.41 2.98
CA ILE A 42 -7.50 -0.79 3.84
C ILE A 42 -6.94 -0.47 5.23
N LYS A 43 -5.82 0.25 5.30
CA LYS A 43 -5.16 0.60 6.57
C LYS A 43 -5.97 1.61 7.38
N LEU A 44 -6.51 2.64 6.74
CA LEU A 44 -7.34 3.64 7.41
C LEU A 44 -8.57 3.03 8.08
N ASN A 45 -9.18 2.06 7.42
CA ASN A 45 -10.40 1.39 7.91
C ASN A 45 -10.11 0.18 8.80
N GLY A 46 -8.84 -0.13 9.10
CA GLY A 46 -8.46 -1.28 9.93
C GLY A 46 -8.73 -2.65 9.30
N LEU A 47 -8.80 -2.73 7.96
CA LEU A 47 -9.20 -3.93 7.21
C LEU A 47 -8.02 -4.82 6.81
N MET A 48 -6.90 -4.78 7.54
CA MET A 48 -5.67 -5.50 7.18
C MET A 48 -5.84 -7.02 7.09
N GLU A 49 -6.79 -7.58 7.82
CA GLU A 49 -7.17 -9.01 7.78
C GLU A 49 -7.54 -9.48 6.37
N LEU A 50 -8.08 -8.60 5.51
CA LEU A 50 -8.41 -8.92 4.11
C LEU A 50 -7.18 -9.36 3.29
N LEU A 51 -5.98 -8.90 3.69
CA LEU A 51 -4.74 -9.20 2.97
C LEU A 51 -4.09 -10.51 3.41
N ILE A 52 -4.48 -11.06 4.57
CA ILE A 52 -3.93 -12.32 5.09
C ILE A 52 -4.18 -13.50 4.14
N PRO A 53 -5.41 -13.80 3.70
CA PRO A 53 -5.66 -14.94 2.82
C PRO A 53 -4.99 -14.76 1.45
N ILE A 54 -4.90 -13.53 0.94
CA ILE A 54 -4.25 -13.20 -0.33
C ILE A 54 -2.73 -13.45 -0.24
N ARG A 55 -2.10 -13.11 0.89
CA ARG A 55 -0.69 -13.41 1.14
C ARG A 55 -0.45 -14.92 1.25
N ALA A 56 -1.38 -15.64 1.87
CA ALA A 56 -1.29 -17.09 2.00
C ALA A 56 -1.41 -17.83 0.66
N SER A 57 -2.22 -17.31 -0.28
CA SER A 57 -2.43 -17.91 -1.60
C SER A 57 -1.27 -17.72 -2.59
N LEU A 58 -0.26 -16.91 -2.25
CA LEU A 58 0.94 -16.68 -3.08
C LEU A 58 2.04 -17.73 -2.82
N ARG A 59 1.75 -18.74 -2.00
CA ARG A 59 2.62 -19.88 -1.73
C ARG A 59 2.43 -21.00 -2.73
#